data_AF-A0A1G6ZNU3-F1
#
_entry.id   AF-A0A1G6ZNU3-F1
#
_cell.length_a   1.000
_cell.length_b   1.000
_cell.length_c   1.000
_cell.angle_alpha   90.00
_cell.angle_beta   90.00
_cell.angle_gamma   90.00
#
_symmetry.space_group_name_H-M   'P 1'
#
loop_
_entity.id
_entity.type
_entity.pdbx_description
1 polymer ?
#
loop_
_entity_poly.entity_id
_entity_poly.type
_entity_poly.pdbx_seq_one_letter_code
_entity_poly.pdbx_strand_id
1 'polypeptide(L)'
;MMTVHKLSVGDGYTYLTRQTAGGDVPRAPGQSASEYYTQAGNPPGRWTGSGIEALGLEQGQQVVKAQMRNLFGEGLHPDADAIQDAYLAEHLRPGLTAAQEHRVQAAAERVGKLGQRFPAYKVLDPFKNRVLERLRDIASETGREATPAEVAKVKREEATRQRAGVAGYDLVFTPVKSVSVLWALHPDEAVRSKGVPSRGEPRHPDSS
;
A
#
# COMPACT_ATOMS: atom_id res chain seq x y z
N MET A 1 -6.99 -9.75 -15.87
CA MET A 1 -6.56 -10.56 -14.71
C MET A 1 -6.57 -9.65 -13.48
N MET A 2 -7.10 -10.13 -12.36
CA MET A 2 -7.07 -9.41 -11.08
C MET A 2 -6.13 -10.16 -10.13
N THR A 3 -5.19 -9.48 -9.50
CA THR A 3 -4.38 -10.03 -8.41
C THR A 3 -4.75 -9.36 -7.10
N VAL A 4 -4.71 -10.14 -6.01
CA VAL A 4 -5.07 -9.69 -4.66
C VAL A 4 -3.89 -9.89 -3.75
N HIS A 5 -3.45 -8.82 -3.08
CA HIS A 5 -2.35 -8.87 -2.13
C HIS A 5 -2.81 -8.39 -0.76
N LYS A 6 -2.45 -9.12 0.29
CA LYS A 6 -2.71 -8.71 1.67
C LYS A 6 -1.74 -7.58 2.05
N LEU A 7 -2.28 -6.49 2.59
CA LEU A 7 -1.49 -5.43 3.21
C LEU A 7 -1.32 -5.73 4.68
N SER A 8 -0.07 -5.94 5.09
CA SER A 8 0.26 -6.16 6.50
C SER A 8 0.55 -4.84 7.19
N VAL A 9 0.12 -4.74 8.45
CA VAL A 9 0.40 -3.60 9.33
C VAL A 9 1.92 -3.45 9.50
N GLY A 10 2.44 -2.22 9.45
CA GLY A 10 3.87 -1.91 9.59
C GLY A 10 4.62 -1.78 8.26
N ASP A 11 4.82 -2.87 7.53
CA ASP A 11 5.68 -2.86 6.33
C ASP A 11 4.90 -2.84 5.00
N GLY A 12 3.66 -3.35 4.98
CA GLY A 12 2.93 -3.61 3.73
C GLY A 12 2.37 -2.37 3.03
N TYR A 13 2.06 -1.30 3.78
CA TYR A 13 1.44 -0.09 3.22
C TYR A 13 2.47 0.94 2.70
N THR A 14 3.74 0.82 3.12
CA THR A 14 4.81 1.75 2.73
C THR A 14 5.07 1.74 1.22
N TYR A 15 4.88 0.57 0.58
CA TYR A 15 4.96 0.44 -0.88
C TYR A 15 3.85 1.24 -1.59
N LEU A 16 2.60 1.11 -1.13
CA LEU A 16 1.45 1.86 -1.66
C LEU A 16 1.61 3.36 -1.44
N THR A 17 2.11 3.75 -0.27
CA THR A 17 2.35 5.15 0.08
C THR A 17 3.37 5.80 -0.84
N ARG A 18 4.35 5.04 -1.35
CA ARG A 18 5.36 5.55 -2.30
C ARG A 18 4.79 5.71 -3.73
N GLN A 19 3.92 4.82 -4.18
CA GLN A 19 3.43 4.82 -5.56
C GLN A 19 2.11 5.56 -5.75
N THR A 20 1.17 5.43 -4.80
CA THR A 20 -0.16 6.03 -4.87
C THR A 20 -0.14 7.52 -4.53
N ALA A 21 0.75 7.96 -3.62
CA ALA A 21 0.82 9.38 -3.23
C ALA A 21 1.86 10.20 -4.00
N GLY A 22 2.87 9.55 -4.60
CA GLY A 22 4.09 10.19 -5.12
C GLY A 22 4.04 10.63 -6.58
N GLY A 23 2.92 11.21 -7.04
CA GLY A 23 2.83 11.74 -8.40
C GLY A 23 3.82 12.90 -8.63
N ASP A 24 5.05 12.59 -9.00
CA ASP A 24 6.10 13.58 -9.29
C ASP A 24 6.42 13.60 -10.79
N VAL A 25 6.08 14.71 -11.49
CA VAL A 25 6.97 15.54 -12.35
C VAL A 25 6.29 16.91 -12.63
N PRO A 26 7.02 18.05 -12.61
CA PRO A 26 6.50 19.36 -13.03
C PRO A 26 6.10 19.41 -14.52
N ARG A 27 4.96 20.06 -14.79
CA ARG A 27 4.32 20.13 -16.11
C ARG A 27 5.11 20.99 -17.09
N ALA A 28 5.53 20.43 -18.23
CA ALA A 28 5.86 21.20 -19.44
C ALA A 28 4.66 21.15 -20.42
N PRO A 29 4.34 22.24 -21.16
CA PRO A 29 3.17 22.25 -22.03
C PRO A 29 3.42 21.52 -23.35
N GLY A 30 2.53 20.58 -23.67
CA GLY A 30 2.37 19.99 -25.00
C GLY A 30 3.06 18.65 -25.20
N GLN A 31 2.32 17.54 -25.03
CA GLN A 31 2.63 16.25 -25.69
C GLN A 31 1.46 15.26 -25.63
N SER A 32 1.46 14.33 -26.60
CA SER A 32 0.33 13.51 -27.07
C SER A 32 0.36 12.05 -26.60
N ALA A 33 -0.84 11.44 -26.58
CA ALA A 33 -1.24 10.02 -26.74
C ALA A 33 -0.25 8.85 -26.48
N SER A 34 0.56 8.87 -25.42
CA SER A 34 1.36 7.69 -25.00
C SER A 34 1.49 7.51 -23.48
N GLU A 35 0.82 8.35 -22.69
CA GLU A 35 1.13 8.55 -21.27
C GLU A 35 1.00 7.28 -20.40
N TYR A 36 0.08 6.35 -20.67
CA TYR A 36 -0.12 5.21 -19.75
C TYR A 36 1.11 4.28 -19.60
N TYR A 37 2.03 4.23 -20.57
CA TYR A 37 3.25 3.39 -20.48
C TYR A 37 4.56 4.17 -20.44
N THR A 38 4.57 5.47 -20.77
CA THR A 38 5.78 6.32 -20.77
C THR A 38 5.69 7.55 -19.88
N GLN A 39 4.59 7.76 -19.15
CA GLN A 39 4.48 8.89 -18.22
C GLN A 39 5.53 8.74 -17.11
N ALA A 40 6.31 9.82 -16.96
CA ALA A 40 7.14 9.99 -15.80
C ALA A 40 6.21 10.09 -14.57
N GLY A 41 6.17 9.00 -13.80
CA GLY A 41 5.36 8.87 -12.59
C GLY A 41 3.97 8.27 -12.80
N ASN A 42 3.51 7.46 -11.85
CA ASN A 42 2.12 7.02 -11.79
C ASN A 42 1.23 8.22 -11.41
N PRO A 43 0.03 8.38 -12.01
CA PRO A 43 -0.91 9.40 -11.55
C PRO A 43 -1.27 9.13 -10.08
N PRO A 44 -1.48 10.19 -9.28
CA PRO A 44 -1.79 10.01 -7.87
C PRO A 44 -3.13 9.29 -7.71
N GLY A 45 -3.22 8.47 -6.67
CA GLY A 45 -4.41 7.72 -6.34
C GLY A 45 -5.59 8.61 -6.01
N ARG A 46 -6.79 8.05 -6.14
CA ARG A 46 -8.04 8.75 -5.83
C ARG A 46 -8.90 7.91 -4.89
N TRP A 47 -9.52 8.56 -3.92
CA TRP A 47 -10.51 7.96 -3.04
C TRP A 47 -11.77 7.57 -3.82
N THR A 48 -12.30 6.39 -3.52
CA THR A 48 -13.49 5.84 -4.17
C THR A 48 -14.19 4.85 -3.24
N GLY A 49 -15.47 4.60 -3.50
CA GLY A 49 -16.30 3.64 -2.76
C GLY A 49 -17.26 4.33 -1.79
N SER A 50 -18.31 3.63 -1.41
CA SER A 50 -19.40 4.19 -0.59
C SER A 50 -19.00 4.54 0.85
N GLY A 51 -17.86 4.05 1.34
CA GLY A 51 -17.39 4.32 2.70
C GLY A 51 -16.67 5.66 2.87
N ILE A 52 -16.31 6.35 1.79
CA ILE A 52 -15.50 7.58 1.87
C ILE A 52 -16.27 8.76 2.46
N GLU A 53 -17.59 8.82 2.22
CA GLU A 53 -18.45 9.87 2.79
C GLU A 53 -18.51 9.78 4.32
N ALA A 54 -18.54 8.56 4.87
CA ALA A 54 -18.46 8.34 6.32
C ALA A 54 -17.10 8.73 6.92
N LEU A 55 -16.07 8.90 6.08
CA LEU A 55 -14.74 9.40 6.45
C LEU A 55 -14.58 10.90 6.13
N GLY A 56 -15.66 11.60 5.75
CA GLY A 56 -15.60 13.01 5.38
C GLY A 56 -14.73 13.30 4.13
N LEU A 57 -14.49 12.28 3.30
CA LEU A 57 -13.71 12.39 2.07
C LEU A 57 -14.62 12.47 0.84
N GLU A 58 -14.13 13.11 -0.22
CA GLU A 58 -14.87 13.28 -1.46
C GLU A 58 -14.55 12.21 -2.52
N GLN A 59 -15.55 11.85 -3.33
CA GLN A 59 -15.37 10.94 -4.46
C GLN A 59 -14.35 11.52 -5.46
N GLY A 60 -13.28 10.77 -5.74
CA GLY A 60 -12.23 11.21 -6.64
C GLY A 60 -11.17 12.12 -6.01
N GLN A 61 -11.30 12.47 -4.73
CA GLN A 61 -10.30 13.23 -3.98
C GLN A 61 -8.93 12.55 -4.08
N GLN A 62 -7.89 13.34 -4.32
CA GLN A 62 -6.54 12.82 -4.41
C GLN A 62 -6.07 12.25 -3.08
N VAL A 63 -5.48 11.06 -3.11
CA VAL A 63 -4.91 10.39 -1.94
C VAL A 63 -3.61 11.06 -1.54
N VAL A 64 -3.49 11.42 -0.27
CA VAL A 64 -2.28 12.02 0.30
C VAL A 64 -1.53 11.00 1.15
N LYS A 65 -0.19 11.13 1.20
CA LYS A 65 0.71 10.25 1.96
C LYS A 65 0.32 10.11 3.44
N ALA A 66 -0.03 11.22 4.08
CA ALA A 66 -0.44 11.25 5.49
C ALA A 66 -1.72 10.42 5.73
N GLN A 67 -2.71 10.57 4.85
CA GLN A 67 -3.97 9.82 4.93
C GLN A 67 -3.74 8.30 4.83
N MET A 68 -2.87 7.86 3.92
CA MET A 68 -2.50 6.44 3.78
C MET A 68 -1.81 5.90 5.04
N ARG A 69 -0.89 6.67 5.62
CA ARG A 69 -0.22 6.30 6.87
C ARG A 69 -1.21 6.20 8.02
N ASN A 70 -2.09 7.18 8.16
CA ASN A 70 -3.06 7.22 9.25
C ASN A 70 -4.02 6.02 9.15
N LEU A 71 -4.57 5.75 7.97
CA LEU A 71 -5.53 4.66 7.77
C LEU A 71 -4.89 3.27 7.84
N PHE A 72 -3.85 3.00 7.03
CA PHE A 72 -3.30 1.65 6.87
C PHE A 72 -2.12 1.35 7.79
N GLY A 73 -1.42 2.38 8.27
CA GLY A 73 -0.32 2.23 9.23
C GLY A 73 -0.82 2.22 10.66
N GLU A 74 -1.62 3.24 11.02
CA GLU A 74 -2.01 3.47 12.42
C GLU A 74 -3.44 3.04 12.77
N GLY A 75 -4.29 2.76 11.77
CA GLY A 75 -5.70 2.43 12.00
C GLY A 75 -6.52 3.63 12.48
N LEU A 76 -6.11 4.83 12.07
CA LEU A 76 -6.75 6.11 12.38
C LEU A 76 -7.59 6.60 11.20
N HIS A 77 -8.39 7.63 11.46
CA HIS A 77 -9.07 8.37 10.40
C HIS A 77 -8.04 8.93 9.39
N PRO A 78 -8.31 8.95 8.07
CA PRO A 78 -7.40 9.53 7.08
C PRO A 78 -6.90 10.93 7.48
N ASP A 79 -7.83 11.80 7.91
CA ASP A 79 -7.54 13.15 8.38
C ASP A 79 -7.37 13.25 9.92
N ALA A 80 -6.94 12.18 10.57
CA ALA A 80 -6.80 12.12 12.04
C ALA A 80 -5.96 13.25 12.61
N ASP A 81 -4.86 13.63 11.94
CA ASP A 81 -4.00 14.73 12.38
C ASP A 81 -4.80 16.04 12.51
N ALA A 82 -5.56 16.40 11.47
CA ALA A 82 -6.40 17.60 11.46
C ALA A 82 -7.53 17.54 12.50
N ILE A 83 -8.16 16.37 12.67
CA ILE A 83 -9.22 16.16 13.68
C ILE A 83 -8.65 16.33 15.10
N GLN A 84 -7.47 15.79 15.35
CA GLN A 84 -6.77 15.89 16.63
C GLN A 84 -6.38 17.33 16.93
N ASP A 85 -5.78 18.01 15.95
CA ASP A 85 -5.38 19.42 16.08
C ASP A 85 -6.58 20.32 16.39
N ALA A 86 -7.71 20.11 15.68
CA ALA A 86 -8.94 20.85 15.95
C ALA A 86 -9.47 20.60 17.37
N TYR A 87 -9.47 19.35 17.82
CA TYR A 87 -9.88 18.99 19.18
C TYR A 87 -8.99 19.67 20.23
N LEU A 88 -7.67 19.64 20.02
CA LEU A 88 -6.70 20.26 20.94
C LEU A 88 -6.89 21.78 20.98
N ALA A 89 -7.08 22.44 19.85
CA ALA A 89 -7.31 23.87 19.78
C ALA A 89 -8.57 24.32 20.54
N GLU A 90 -9.61 23.50 20.55
CA GLU A 90 -10.86 23.78 21.27
C GLU A 90 -10.75 23.53 22.78
N HIS A 91 -9.96 22.54 23.20
CA HIS A 91 -9.97 22.01 24.56
C HIS A 91 -8.73 22.39 25.41
N LEU A 92 -7.61 22.75 24.79
CA LEU A 92 -6.46 23.28 25.51
C LEU A 92 -6.70 24.73 25.89
N ARG A 93 -6.47 25.05 27.16
CA ARG A 93 -6.65 26.39 27.71
C ARG A 93 -5.50 26.74 28.64
N PRO A 94 -5.11 28.02 28.75
CA PRO A 94 -4.15 28.46 29.77
C PRO A 94 -4.63 28.09 31.18
N GLY A 95 -3.71 27.61 32.03
CA GLY A 95 -4.00 27.30 33.44
C GLY A 95 -4.46 25.85 33.70
N LEU A 96 -4.44 24.98 32.70
CA LEU A 96 -4.60 23.54 32.91
C LEU A 96 -3.41 22.99 33.71
N THR A 97 -3.70 22.05 34.60
CA THR A 97 -2.66 21.20 35.21
C THR A 97 -2.16 20.17 34.20
N ALA A 98 -0.94 19.67 34.37
CA ALA A 98 -0.39 18.60 33.51
C ALA A 98 -1.32 17.37 33.41
N ALA A 99 -2.02 17.02 34.48
CA ALA A 99 -2.99 15.92 34.48
C ALA A 99 -4.26 16.23 33.66
N GLN A 100 -4.66 17.49 33.55
CA GLN A 100 -5.76 17.90 32.68
C GLN A 100 -5.31 17.96 31.22
N GLU A 101 -4.13 18.51 30.94
CA GLU A 101 -3.55 18.53 29.59
C GLU A 101 -3.41 17.10 29.03
N HIS A 102 -2.87 16.17 29.82
CA HIS A 102 -2.76 14.77 29.43
C HIS A 102 -4.12 14.13 29.10
N ARG A 103 -5.18 14.48 29.86
CA ARG A 103 -6.54 13.99 29.57
C ARG A 103 -7.10 14.55 28.26
N VAL A 104 -6.82 15.81 27.97
CA VAL A 104 -7.21 16.45 26.70
C VAL A 104 -6.47 15.80 25.53
N GLN A 105 -5.16 15.56 25.67
CA GLN A 105 -4.36 14.86 24.67
C GLN A 105 -4.88 13.45 24.40
N ALA A 106 -5.15 12.67 25.44
CA ALA A 106 -5.71 11.33 25.31
C ALA A 106 -7.14 11.33 24.72
N ALA A 107 -7.89 12.43 24.86
CA ALA A 107 -9.18 12.59 24.21
C ALA A 107 -9.03 12.94 22.72
N ALA A 108 -8.09 13.82 22.36
CA ALA A 108 -7.75 14.11 20.98
C ALA A 108 -7.36 12.83 20.22
N GLU A 109 -6.45 12.03 20.79
CA GLU A 109 -6.06 10.75 20.19
C GLU A 109 -7.24 9.80 19.98
N ARG A 110 -8.26 9.85 20.85
CA ARG A 110 -9.44 8.99 20.74
C ARG A 110 -10.38 9.43 19.63
N VAL A 111 -10.56 10.73 19.40
CA VAL A 111 -11.44 11.22 18.32
C VAL A 111 -10.88 10.92 16.93
N GLY A 112 -9.56 10.80 16.78
CA GLY A 112 -8.93 10.39 15.52
C GLY A 112 -8.99 8.88 15.22
N LYS A 113 -9.52 8.04 16.10
CA LYS A 113 -9.54 6.57 15.93
C LYS A 113 -10.79 6.10 15.19
N LEU A 114 -10.62 5.19 14.23
CA LEU A 114 -11.73 4.49 13.55
C LEU A 114 -12.20 3.22 14.27
N GLY A 115 -11.54 2.85 15.37
CA GLY A 115 -11.87 1.67 16.14
C GLY A 115 -10.68 1.16 16.96
N GLN A 116 -10.63 -0.16 17.16
CA GLN A 116 -9.48 -0.81 17.80
C GLN A 116 -8.28 -0.78 16.85
N ARG A 117 -7.08 -0.53 17.42
CA ARG A 117 -5.82 -0.60 16.65
C ARG A 117 -5.66 -2.01 16.07
N PHE A 118 -5.05 -2.11 14.90
CA PHE A 118 -4.68 -3.41 14.37
C PHE A 118 -3.81 -4.20 15.37
N PRO A 119 -4.00 -5.52 15.49
CA PRO A 119 -3.21 -6.34 16.39
C PRO A 119 -1.72 -6.27 16.00
N ALA A 120 -0.91 -5.76 16.91
CA ALA A 120 0.55 -5.80 16.80
C ALA A 120 1.04 -7.19 17.18
N TYR A 121 1.46 -7.97 16.20
CA TYR A 121 2.07 -9.28 16.42
C TYR A 121 3.57 -9.12 16.67
N LYS A 122 4.14 -9.96 17.53
CA LYS A 122 5.59 -10.00 17.77
C LYS A 122 6.32 -10.22 16.45
N VAL A 123 7.19 -9.28 16.07
CA VAL A 123 8.10 -9.46 14.93
C VAL A 123 9.03 -10.63 15.28
N LEU A 124 8.97 -11.68 14.47
CA LEU A 124 9.88 -12.81 14.61
C LEU A 124 11.24 -12.44 13.98
N ASP A 125 12.31 -13.08 14.45
CA ASP A 125 13.65 -12.91 13.86
C ASP A 125 13.64 -13.16 12.34
N PRO A 126 14.59 -12.61 11.57
CA PRO A 126 14.63 -12.80 10.12
C PRO A 126 14.46 -14.26 9.72
N PHE A 127 13.66 -14.53 8.67
CA PHE A 127 13.28 -15.88 8.24
C PHE A 127 14.48 -16.85 8.16
N LYS A 128 15.60 -16.37 7.63
CA LYS A 128 16.85 -17.15 7.53
C LYS A 128 17.33 -17.64 8.90
N ASN A 129 17.30 -16.79 9.92
CA ASN A 129 17.76 -17.13 11.27
C ASN A 129 16.86 -18.19 11.91
N ARG A 130 15.53 -18.06 11.77
CA ARG A 130 14.56 -19.02 12.30
C ARG A 130 14.69 -20.40 11.65
N VAL A 131 14.87 -20.42 10.33
CA VAL A 131 15.12 -21.66 9.59
C VAL A 131 16.44 -22.28 10.05
N LEU A 132 17.50 -21.50 10.18
CA LEU A 132 18.80 -22.01 10.63
C LEU A 132 18.74 -22.59 12.04
N GLU A 133 18.06 -21.93 12.97
CA GLU A 133 17.86 -22.41 14.35
C GLU A 133 17.14 -23.75 14.36
N ARG A 134 16.00 -23.86 13.67
CA ARG A 134 15.23 -25.11 13.57
C ARG A 134 15.99 -26.25 12.91
N LEU A 135 16.85 -25.95 11.94
CA LEU A 135 17.72 -26.96 11.34
C LEU A 135 18.84 -27.40 12.29
N ARG A 136 19.34 -26.52 13.16
CA ARG A 136 20.28 -26.92 14.23
C ARG A 136 19.61 -27.82 15.25
N ASP A 137 18.37 -27.54 15.63
CA ASP A 137 17.61 -28.39 16.55
C ASP A 137 17.40 -29.80 15.98
N ILE A 138 17.02 -29.90 14.70
CA ILE A 138 16.90 -31.20 14.03
C ILE A 138 18.25 -31.92 14.00
N ALA A 139 19.34 -31.20 13.72
CA ALA A 139 20.66 -31.80 13.67
C ALA A 139 21.15 -32.28 15.05
N SER A 140 20.83 -31.55 16.12
CA SER A 140 21.19 -31.95 17.49
C SER A 140 20.35 -33.13 17.99
N GLU A 141 19.06 -33.18 17.65
CA GLU A 141 18.15 -34.27 18.02
C GLU A 141 18.43 -35.56 17.26
N THR A 142 18.73 -35.47 15.96
CA THR A 142 18.92 -36.64 15.10
C THR A 142 20.37 -37.09 14.98
N GLY A 143 21.33 -36.25 15.40
CA GLY A 143 22.77 -36.50 15.27
C GLY A 143 23.28 -36.51 13.82
N ARG A 144 22.45 -36.06 12.87
CA ARG A 144 22.76 -36.02 11.43
C ARG A 144 22.34 -34.70 10.82
N GLU A 145 22.85 -34.40 9.62
CA GLU A 145 22.38 -33.25 8.87
C GLU A 145 20.91 -33.41 8.47
N ALA A 146 20.18 -32.28 8.43
CA ALA A 146 18.78 -32.26 8.04
C ALA A 146 18.64 -32.64 6.55
N THR A 147 17.71 -33.55 6.27
CA THR A 147 17.40 -33.97 4.90
C THR A 147 16.75 -32.82 4.10
N PRO A 148 16.82 -32.86 2.76
CA PRO A 148 16.14 -31.87 1.92
C PRO A 148 14.62 -31.76 2.20
N ALA A 149 13.98 -32.88 2.56
CA ALA A 149 12.56 -32.89 2.93
C ALA A 149 12.29 -32.15 4.25
N GLU A 150 13.14 -32.35 5.27
CA GLU A 150 13.07 -31.63 6.54
C GLU A 150 13.32 -30.14 6.35
N VAL A 151 14.30 -29.76 5.52
CA VAL A 151 14.56 -28.36 5.16
C VAL A 151 13.34 -27.72 4.48
N ALA A 152 12.74 -28.40 3.51
CA ALA A 152 11.56 -27.91 2.82
C ALA A 152 10.35 -27.79 3.76
N LYS A 153 10.19 -28.72 4.71
CA LYS A 153 9.15 -28.69 5.74
C LYS A 153 9.35 -27.50 6.69
N VAL A 154 10.55 -27.33 7.26
CA VAL A 154 10.89 -26.22 8.16
C VAL A 154 10.66 -24.88 7.50
N LYS A 155 11.13 -24.70 6.26
CA LYS A 155 10.90 -23.45 5.50
C LYS A 155 9.41 -23.14 5.34
N ARG A 156 8.59 -24.15 5.04
CA ARG A 156 7.14 -23.97 4.86
C ARG A 156 6.43 -23.61 6.17
N GLU A 157 6.80 -24.27 7.26
CA GLU A 157 6.25 -24.00 8.59
C GLU A 157 6.68 -22.62 9.11
N GLU A 158 7.94 -22.23 8.93
CA GLU A 158 8.43 -20.89 9.33
C GLU A 158 7.87 -19.75 8.46
N ALA A 159 7.49 -20.04 7.22
CA ALA A 159 6.85 -19.07 6.34
C ALA A 159 5.40 -18.77 6.76
N THR A 160 4.68 -19.74 7.32
CA THR A 160 3.29 -19.58 7.77
C THR A 160 3.17 -19.11 9.22
N ARG A 161 4.25 -19.22 10.01
CA ARG A 161 4.29 -18.91 11.44
C ARG A 161 4.22 -17.41 11.75
N GLN A 162 4.68 -16.55 10.83
CA GLN A 162 4.61 -15.11 11.02
C GLN A 162 3.18 -14.60 10.80
N ARG A 163 2.45 -14.40 11.89
CA ARG A 163 1.16 -13.72 11.87
C ARG A 163 1.41 -12.21 11.82
N ALA A 164 0.75 -11.54 10.90
CA ALA A 164 0.72 -10.08 10.81
C ALA A 164 -0.73 -9.61 10.71
N GLY A 165 -1.05 -8.48 11.34
CA GLY A 165 -2.35 -7.81 11.21
C GLY A 165 -2.61 -7.48 9.74
N VAL A 166 -3.86 -7.63 9.31
CA VAL A 166 -4.29 -7.22 7.96
C VAL A 166 -4.76 -5.77 8.07
N ALA A 167 -4.07 -4.84 7.41
CA ALA A 167 -4.49 -3.46 7.30
C ALA A 167 -5.50 -3.25 6.16
N GLY A 168 -5.42 -4.10 5.13
CA GLY A 168 -6.29 -4.03 3.97
C GLY A 168 -5.87 -5.01 2.88
N TYR A 169 -6.45 -4.84 1.69
CA TYR A 169 -6.11 -5.61 0.50
C TYR A 169 -5.82 -4.66 -0.65
N ASP A 170 -4.79 -4.98 -1.42
CA ASP A 170 -4.46 -4.34 -2.68
C ASP A 170 -4.99 -5.19 -3.83
N LEU A 171 -5.71 -4.54 -4.74
CA LEU A 171 -6.34 -5.16 -5.91
C LEU A 171 -5.75 -4.52 -7.16
N VAL A 172 -4.93 -5.28 -7.88
CA VAL A 172 -4.34 -4.82 -9.15
C VAL A 172 -5.11 -5.41 -10.30
N PHE A 173 -5.66 -4.53 -11.14
CA PHE A 173 -6.40 -4.89 -12.35
C PHE A 173 -5.49 -4.74 -13.56
N THR A 174 -5.21 -5.84 -14.25
CA THR A 174 -4.52 -5.83 -15.54
C THR A 174 -5.53 -6.17 -16.64
N PRO A 175 -5.72 -5.31 -17.65
CA PRO A 175 -6.59 -5.65 -18.77
C PRO A 175 -6.05 -6.90 -19.49
N VAL A 176 -6.95 -7.78 -19.93
CA VAL A 176 -6.55 -8.88 -20.82
C VAL A 176 -6.16 -8.29 -22.18
N LYS A 177 -5.11 -8.84 -22.82
CA LYS A 177 -4.56 -8.29 -24.08
C LYS A 177 -5.62 -8.05 -25.16
N SER A 178 -6.67 -8.86 -25.22
CA SER A 178 -7.79 -8.70 -26.16
C SER A 178 -8.60 -7.41 -25.95
N VAL A 179 -8.75 -6.94 -24.72
CA VAL A 179 -9.43 -5.66 -24.41
C VAL A 179 -8.56 -4.48 -24.88
N SER A 180 -7.24 -4.57 -24.71
CA SER A 180 -6.32 -3.57 -25.27
C SER A 180 -6.38 -3.53 -26.81
N VAL A 181 -6.51 -4.69 -27.47
CA VAL A 181 -6.69 -4.78 -28.93
C VAL A 181 -8.04 -4.20 -29.36
N LEU A 182 -9.13 -4.53 -28.68
CA LEU A 182 -10.47 -4.03 -29.00
C LEU A 182 -10.53 -2.49 -28.87
N TRP A 183 -9.89 -1.95 -27.84
CA TRP A 183 -9.81 -0.51 -27.64
C TRP A 183 -8.97 0.19 -28.71
N ALA A 184 -7.93 -0.50 -29.22
CA ALA A 184 -7.12 0.00 -30.32
C ALA A 184 -7.84 0.04 -31.68
N LEU A 185 -8.84 -0.82 -31.85
CA LEU A 185 -9.65 -0.91 -33.06
C LEU A 185 -10.99 -0.16 -32.94
N HIS A 186 -11.22 0.55 -31.83
CA HIS A 186 -12.49 1.24 -31.61
C HIS A 186 -12.75 2.31 -32.68
N PRO A 187 -13.94 2.41 -33.29
CA PRO A 187 -14.18 3.32 -34.42
C PRO A 187 -13.99 4.80 -34.04
N ASP A 188 -14.36 5.18 -32.81
CA ASP A 188 -14.15 6.53 -32.29
C ASP A 188 -12.66 6.80 -32.00
N GLU A 189 -12.10 7.81 -32.67
CA GLU A 189 -10.72 8.27 -32.51
C GLU A 189 -10.45 8.87 -31.12
N ALA A 190 -11.45 9.50 -30.49
CA ALA A 190 -11.34 10.02 -29.13
C ALA A 190 -11.21 8.88 -28.10
N VAL A 191 -11.71 7.70 -28.41
CA VAL A 191 -11.60 6.49 -27.58
C VAL A 191 -10.26 5.79 -27.82
N ARG A 192 -9.81 5.69 -29.08
CA ARG A 192 -8.48 5.13 -29.43
C ARG A 192 -7.32 5.96 -28.89
N SER A 193 -7.39 7.28 -29.04
CA SER A 193 -6.36 8.22 -28.56
C SER A 193 -6.21 8.23 -27.04
N LYS A 194 -7.24 7.79 -26.31
CA LYS A 194 -7.19 7.67 -24.86
C LYS A 194 -6.46 6.42 -24.36
N GLY A 195 -6.14 5.44 -25.20
CA GLY A 195 -5.02 4.55 -24.83
C GLY A 195 -4.74 3.28 -25.61
N VAL A 196 -4.23 3.48 -26.82
CA VAL A 196 -3.30 2.50 -27.39
C VAL A 196 -1.86 2.97 -27.15
N PRO A 197 -0.99 2.18 -26.50
CA PRO A 197 0.45 2.37 -26.61
C PRO A 197 0.93 1.81 -27.95
N SER A 198 1.77 2.58 -28.67
CA SER A 198 2.44 2.08 -29.86
C SER A 198 3.43 0.97 -29.49
N ARG A 199 3.30 -0.19 -30.15
CA ARG A 199 4.40 -1.17 -30.19
C ARG A 199 5.47 -0.60 -31.11
N GLY A 200 6.65 -0.32 -30.58
CA GLY A 200 7.83 -0.15 -31.41
C GLY A 200 8.10 -1.45 -32.18
N GLU A 201 8.10 -1.37 -33.51
CA GLU A 201 8.63 -2.45 -34.35
C GLU A 201 10.15 -2.59 -34.17
N PRO A 202 10.69 -3.82 -34.20
CA PRO A 202 12.12 -4.03 -34.22
C PRO A 202 12.68 -3.59 -35.58
N ARG A 203 13.50 -2.54 -35.61
CA ARG A 203 14.31 -2.23 -36.79
C ARG A 203 15.40 -3.29 -36.91
N HIS A 204 15.34 -4.10 -37.95
CA HIS A 204 16.49 -4.84 -38.45
C HIS A 204 17.55 -3.86 -38.97
N PRO A 205 18.84 -4.04 -38.65
CA PRO A 205 19.91 -3.29 -39.28
C PRO A 205 20.29 -3.96 -40.60
N ASP A 206 19.91 -3.35 -41.73
CA ASP A 206 20.56 -3.65 -43.01
C ASP A 206 21.72 -2.68 -43.25
N SER A 207 22.88 -3.32 -43.38
CA SER A 207 24.11 -2.97 -44.09
C SER A 207 24.20 -1.63 -44.84
N SER A 208 25.27 -0.91 -44.55
CA SER A 208 26.20 -0.33 -45.54
C SER A 208 27.63 -0.49 -45.05
#